data_AF-A0A9P7Y716-F1
#
_entry.id   AF-A0A9P7Y716-F1
#
_cell.length_a   1.000
_cell.length_b   1.000
_cell.length_c   1.000
_cell.angle_alpha   90.00
_cell.angle_beta   90.00
_cell.angle_gamma   90.00
#
_symmetry.space_group_name_H-M   'P 1'
#
loop_
_entity.id
_entity.type
_entity.pdbx_description
1 polymer ?
#
loop_
_entity_poly.entity_id
_entity_poly.type
_entity_poly.pdbx_seq_one_letter_code
_entity_poly.pdbx_strand_id
1 'polypeptide(L)'
;RTVPKSETEVLSQEINEDFGTYRIQAGQRVHYVTIATDIFDEDTMCRPLLISQLPDFPDEEWTTMEVSRKSDPTLTFELLFEDFPAVKVIVK
;
A
#
# COMPACT_ATOMS: atom_id res chain seq x y z
N ARG A 1 3.73 -6.63 -15.83
CA ARG A 1 2.28 -6.39 -16.03
C ARG A 1 1.77 -5.66 -14.79
N THR A 2 0.73 -4.85 -14.90
CA THR A 2 0.16 -4.13 -13.75
C THR A 2 -1.29 -4.54 -13.53
N VAL A 3 -1.73 -4.50 -12.27
CA VAL A 3 -3.10 -4.73 -11.86
C VAL A 3 -3.90 -3.45 -12.10
N PRO A 4 -5.04 -3.50 -12.82
CA PRO A 4 -5.92 -2.35 -12.97
C PRO A 4 -6.40 -1.83 -11.60
N LYS A 5 -6.46 -0.51 -11.44
CA LYS A 5 -6.98 0.13 -10.22
C LYS A 5 -8.42 -0.28 -9.89
N SER A 6 -9.22 -0.61 -10.92
CA SER A 6 -10.58 -1.12 -10.76
C SER A 6 -10.65 -2.53 -10.14
N GLU A 7 -9.54 -3.28 -10.18
CA GLU A 7 -9.38 -4.59 -9.54
C GLU A 7 -8.56 -4.48 -8.24
N THR A 8 -8.44 -3.26 -7.70
CA THR A 8 -7.78 -2.99 -6.43
C THR A 8 -8.80 -2.53 -5.39
N GLU A 9 -8.75 -3.14 -4.21
CA GLU A 9 -9.60 -2.79 -3.08
C GLU A 9 -8.76 -2.59 -1.82
N VAL A 10 -9.10 -1.58 -1.00
CA VAL A 10 -8.50 -1.40 0.33
C VAL A 10 -9.26 -2.26 1.33
N LEU A 11 -8.58 -3.24 1.91
CA LEU A 11 -9.16 -4.19 2.88
C LEU A 11 -9.07 -3.66 4.31
N SER A 12 -7.96 -3.01 4.66
CA SER A 12 -7.78 -2.36 5.96
C SER A 12 -6.75 -1.23 5.87
N GLN A 13 -6.80 -0.30 6.81
CA GLN A 13 -5.86 0.81 6.93
C GLN A 13 -5.49 1.02 8.40
N GLU A 14 -4.24 1.38 8.64
CA GLU A 14 -3.72 1.85 9.92
C GLU A 14 -2.84 3.06 9.64
N ILE A 15 -3.14 4.19 10.28
CA ILE A 15 -2.39 5.44 10.08
C ILE A 15 -1.90 5.90 11.46
N ASN A 16 -0.61 6.15 11.56
CA ASN A 16 0.03 6.77 12.72
C ASN A 16 0.64 8.12 12.32
N GLU A 17 1.40 8.74 13.23
CA GLU A 17 1.98 10.07 13.01
C GLU A 17 3.03 10.09 11.89
N ASP A 18 3.71 8.97 11.64
CA ASP A 18 4.84 8.85 10.70
C ASP A 18 4.42 8.28 9.35
N PHE A 19 3.54 7.28 9.34
CA PHE A 19 3.13 6.56 8.13
C PHE A 19 1.70 5.99 8.20
N GLY A 20 1.11 5.82 7.02
CA GLY A 20 -0.07 5.01 6.80
C GLY A 20 0.29 3.68 6.16
N THR A 21 -0.23 2.59 6.72
CA THR A 21 -0.14 1.24 6.17
C THR A 21 -1.52 0.78 5.70
N TYR A 22 -1.59 0.37 4.44
CA TYR A 22 -2.82 -0.05 3.77
C TYR A 22 -2.67 -1.50 3.35
N ARG A 23 -3.59 -2.35 3.80
CA ARG A 23 -3.73 -3.70 3.29
C ARG A 23 -4.67 -3.65 2.10
N ILE A 24 -4.18 -4.01 0.93
CA ILE A 24 -4.95 -3.96 -0.31
C ILE A 24 -5.08 -5.36 -0.92
N GLN A 25 -6.17 -5.59 -1.63
CA GLN A 25 -6.27 -6.67 -2.59
C GLN A 25 -5.97 -6.08 -3.97
N ALA A 26 -4.99 -6.62 -4.68
CA ALA A 26 -4.72 -6.28 -6.07
C ALA A 26 -4.86 -7.56 -6.91
N GLY A 27 -5.90 -7.61 -7.75
CA GLY A 27 -6.26 -8.84 -8.47
C GLY A 27 -6.68 -9.94 -7.49
N GLN A 28 -5.94 -11.05 -7.46
CA GLN A 28 -6.22 -12.20 -6.58
C GLN A 28 -5.30 -12.29 -5.36
N ARG A 29 -4.43 -11.29 -5.14
CA ARG A 29 -3.42 -11.29 -4.09
C ARG A 29 -3.63 -10.14 -3.12
N VAL A 30 -3.18 -10.35 -1.88
CA VAL A 30 -3.21 -9.33 -0.83
C VAL A 30 -1.80 -8.82 -0.60
N HIS A 31 -1.67 -7.51 -0.51
CA HIS A 31 -0.41 -6.83 -0.32
C HIS A 31 -0.53 -5.70 0.70
N TYR A 32 0.61 -5.14 1.09
CA TYR A 32 0.68 -3.97 1.96
C TYR A 32 1.30 -2.79 1.22
N VAL A 33 0.74 -1.61 1.41
CA VAL A 33 1.29 -0.35 0.90
C VAL A 33 1.60 0.53 2.09
N THR A 34 2.83 1.02 2.19
CA THR A 34 3.23 1.96 3.23
C THR A 34 3.50 3.31 2.59
N ILE A 35 2.97 4.37 3.20
CA ILE A 35 3.06 5.74 2.70
C ILE A 35 3.39 6.65 3.88
N ALA A 36 4.44 7.45 3.75
CA ALA A 36 4.76 8.46 4.75
C ALA A 36 3.67 9.56 4.81
N THR A 37 3.39 10.09 6.01
CA THR A 37 2.32 11.10 6.24
C THR A 37 2.61 12.46 5.62
N ASP A 38 3.83 12.72 5.16
CA ASP A 38 4.22 13.94 4.44
C ASP A 38 3.92 13.89 2.92
N ILE A 39 3.50 12.73 2.42
CA ILE A 39 3.19 12.50 1.00
C ILE A 39 1.75 12.93 0.66
N PHE A 40 0.81 12.75 1.57
CA PHE A 40 -0.59 13.11 1.37
C PHE A 40 -1.15 13.74 2.64
N ASP A 41 -2.13 14.64 2.48
CA ASP A 41 -2.88 15.14 3.63
C ASP A 41 -3.71 14.02 4.30
N GLU A 42 -4.08 14.25 5.56
CA GLU A 42 -4.88 13.31 6.37
C GLU A 42 -6.19 12.91 5.69
N ASP A 43 -6.82 13.88 5.01
CA ASP A 43 -8.05 13.69 4.24
C ASP A 43 -7.86 12.66 3.12
N THR A 44 -6.75 12.75 2.39
CA THR A 44 -6.39 11.86 1.30
C THR A 44 -6.00 10.49 1.80
N MET A 45 -5.23 10.43 2.89
CA MET A 45 -4.82 9.18 3.54
C MET A 45 -6.04 8.37 4.02
N CYS A 46 -7.10 9.03 4.51
CA CYS A 46 -8.29 8.34 4.99
C CYS A 46 -9.31 7.92 3.90
N ARG A 47 -9.10 8.31 2.63
CA ARG A 47 -10.11 8.14 1.57
C ARG A 47 -9.83 6.96 0.63
N PRO A 48 -10.89 6.33 0.08
CA PRO A 48 -10.73 5.29 -0.95
C PRO A 48 -10.10 5.83 -2.25
N LEU A 49 -10.10 7.16 -2.46
CA LEU A 49 -9.46 7.81 -3.60
C LEU A 49 -7.94 7.70 -3.58
N LEU A 50 -7.33 7.33 -2.46
CA LEU A 50 -5.89 7.13 -2.34
C LEU A 50 -5.35 6.20 -3.44
N ILE A 51 -6.02 5.07 -3.69
CA ILE A 51 -5.62 4.06 -4.70
C ILE A 51 -5.40 4.66 -6.09
N SER A 52 -6.24 5.64 -6.47
CA SER A 52 -6.16 6.32 -7.77
C SER A 52 -4.96 7.26 -7.91
N GLN A 53 -4.39 7.70 -6.79
CA GLN A 53 -3.22 8.58 -6.74
C GLN A 53 -1.90 7.81 -6.62
N LEU A 54 -1.95 6.52 -6.27
CA LEU A 54 -0.76 5.69 -6.13
C LEU A 54 -0.23 5.21 -7.49
N PRO A 55 1.07 4.92 -7.60
CA PRO A 55 1.64 4.21 -8.74
C PRO A 55 0.88 2.91 -9.05
N ASP A 56 0.95 2.44 -10.28
CA ASP A 56 0.33 1.17 -10.67
C ASP A 56 0.94 -0.01 -9.91
N PHE A 57 0.09 -0.94 -9.48
CA PHE A 57 0.52 -2.12 -8.74
C PHE A 57 1.05 -3.18 -9.70
N PRO A 58 2.28 -3.68 -9.53
CA PRO A 58 2.77 -4.78 -10.35
C PRO A 58 2.00 -6.07 -10.05
N ASP A 59 1.68 -6.83 -11.08
CA ASP A 59 1.06 -8.16 -10.96
C ASP A 59 2.15 -9.22 -10.69
N GLU A 60 2.77 -9.11 -9.51
CA GLU A 60 3.92 -9.90 -9.07
C GLU A 60 3.76 -10.32 -7.60
N GLU A 61 4.66 -11.16 -7.08
CA GLU A 61 4.56 -11.76 -5.74
C GLU A 61 5.23 -10.92 -4.65
N TRP A 62 5.11 -9.59 -4.74
CA TRP A 62 5.61 -8.69 -3.71
C TRP A 62 4.72 -8.72 -2.46
N THR A 63 5.30 -8.34 -1.33
CA THR A 63 4.64 -8.34 -0.02
C THR A 63 4.23 -6.91 0.35
N THR A 64 5.20 -6.00 0.25
CA THR A 64 5.05 -4.60 0.65
C THR A 64 5.51 -3.69 -0.48
N MET A 65 4.80 -2.59 -0.69
CA MET A 65 5.17 -1.49 -1.57
C MET A 65 5.34 -0.24 -0.73
N GLU A 66 6.54 0.31 -0.70
CA GLU A 66 6.83 1.56 -0.02
C GLU A 66 6.73 2.70 -1.02
N VAL A 67 5.83 3.65 -0.77
CA VAL A 67 5.59 4.79 -1.65
C VAL A 67 6.34 6.00 -1.10
N SER A 68 7.12 6.62 -1.97
CA SER A 68 7.97 7.76 -1.64
C SER A 68 7.78 8.88 -2.66
N ARG A 69 8.03 10.12 -2.26
CA ARG A 69 7.99 11.27 -3.17
C ARG A 69 9.36 11.47 -3.82
N LYS A 70 9.43 11.38 -5.16
CA LYS A 70 10.68 11.59 -5.90
C LYS A 70 10.94 13.07 -6.18
N SER A 71 9.91 13.77 -6.66
CA SER A 71 9.86 15.23 -6.88
C SER A 71 8.41 15.58 -7.19
N ASP A 72 7.87 16.67 -6.65
CA ASP A 72 6.48 17.06 -6.88
C ASP A 72 6.20 17.23 -8.40
N PRO A 73 5.21 16.53 -9.02
CA PRO A 73 4.13 15.67 -8.47
C PRO A 73 4.34 14.15 -8.66
N THR A 74 5.55 13.69 -8.91
CA THR A 74 5.86 12.29 -9.24
C THR A 74 6.16 11.46 -7.99
N LEU A 75 5.31 10.46 -7.76
CA LEU A 75 5.55 9.40 -6.79
C LEU A 75 6.45 8.31 -7.37
N THR A 76 7.25 7.69 -6.51
CA THR A 76 8.03 6.49 -6.80
C THR A 76 7.71 5.43 -5.76
N PHE A 77 8.11 4.20 -6.02
CA PHE A 77 7.93 3.12 -5.06
C PHE A 77 9.11 2.16 -5.06
N GLU A 78 9.23 1.42 -3.96
CA GLU A 78 10.12 0.28 -3.80
C GLU A 78 9.30 -0.94 -3.40
N LEU A 79 9.65 -2.12 -3.93
CA LEU A 79 8.96 -3.37 -3.62
C LEU A 79 9.81 -4.23 -2.70
N LEU A 80 9.19 -4.75 -1.66
CA LEU A 80 9.77 -5.71 -0.74
C LEU A 80 9.04 -7.04 -0.90
N PHE A 81 9.81 -8.12 -0.94
CA PHE A 81 9.35 -9.50 -1.13
C PHE A 81 9.49 -10.31 0.17
N GLU A 82 9.54 -9.63 1.31
CA GLU A 82 9.75 -10.27 2.59
C GLU A 82 8.65 -11.28 2.88
N ASP A 83 9.01 -12.44 3.42
CA ASP A 83 8.03 -13.38 3.95
C ASP A 83 7.28 -12.68 5.09
N PHE A 84 5.95 -12.65 5.00
CA PHE A 84 5.12 -12.17 6.10
C PHE A 84 5.58 -12.85 7.40
N PRO A 85 5.84 -12.11 8.48
CA PRO A 85 6.21 -12.73 9.74
C PRO A 85 5.13 -13.75 10.08
N ALA A 86 5.53 -15.03 10.17
CA ALA A 86 4.59 -16.12 10.35
C ALA A 86 3.61 -15.77 11.48
N VAL A 87 2.31 -15.82 11.19
CA VAL A 87 1.27 -15.53 12.17
C VAL A 87 1.50 -16.45 13.36
N LYS A 88 1.99 -15.90 14.47
CA LYS A 88 2.04 -16.61 15.75
C LYS A 88 0.61 -16.68 16.25
N VAL A 89 -0.06 -17.81 16.02
CA VAL A 89 -1.34 -18.10 16.64
C VAL A 89 -1.12 -18.09 18.15
N ILE A 90 -1.65 -17.08 18.84
CA ILE A 90 -1.72 -17.07 20.29
C ILE A 90 -2.86 -18.02 20.65
N VAL A 91 -2.51 -19.27 20.95
CA VAL A 91 -3.44 -20.19 21.60
C VAL A 91 -3.59 -19.71 23.05
N LYS A 92 -4.83 -19.43 23.44
CA LYS A 92 -5.21 -18.86 24.74
C LYS A 92 -4.69 -19.63 25.95
#